data_AF-A0A1B6EQZ5-F1
#
_entry.id   AF-A0A1B6EQZ5-F1
#
_cell.length_a   1.000
_cell.length_b   1.000
_cell.length_c   1.000
_cell.angle_alpha   90.00
_cell.angle_beta   90.00
_cell.angle_gamma   90.00
#
_symmetry.space_group_name_H-M   'P 1'
#
loop_
_entity.id
_entity.type
_entity.pdbx_description
1 polymer ?
#
loop_
_entity_poly.entity_id
_entity_poly.type
_entity_poly.pdbx_seq_one_letter_code
_entity_poly.pdbx_strand_id
1 'polypeptide(L)'
;KDCLWFCMTSLTPQGGESGPRNLPGYITLGTWWLFGFIIISSYTANLAAFLTVSRMDTRIQSLSDLAKQSGIQYAPINGSSGMTYFERMADIEQTFHEKWLNLTFREELSD
;
A
#
# COMPACT_ATOMS: atom_id res chain seq x y z
N LYS A 1 15.85 31.48 19.14
CA LYS A 1 16.56 30.19 18.97
C LYS A 1 16.43 29.31 20.22
N ASP A 2 16.30 29.92 21.39
CA ASP A 2 16.24 29.23 22.70
C ASP A 2 14.87 28.59 23.01
N CYS A 3 13.75 29.11 22.47
CA CYS A 3 12.41 28.54 22.69
C CYS A 3 12.24 27.15 22.05
N LEU A 4 12.86 26.91 20.88
CA LEU A 4 12.83 25.60 20.22
C LEU A 4 13.67 24.59 20.99
N TRP A 5 14.84 25.01 21.48
CA TRP A 5 15.66 24.20 22.36
C TRP A 5 14.89 23.87 23.65
N PHE A 6 14.29 24.86 24.31
CA PHE A 6 13.48 24.67 25.52
C PHE A 6 12.27 23.75 25.31
N CYS A 7 11.54 23.89 24.19
CA CYS A 7 10.49 22.93 23.80
C CYS A 7 11.06 21.52 23.66
N MET A 8 12.20 21.36 22.98
CA MET A 8 12.82 20.05 22.75
C MET A 8 13.34 19.40 24.04
N THR A 9 13.94 20.15 24.96
CA THR A 9 14.40 19.62 26.26
C THR A 9 13.24 19.38 27.23
N SER A 10 12.15 20.15 27.16
CA SER A 10 10.93 19.89 27.95
C SER A 10 10.14 18.66 27.49
N LEU A 11 10.35 18.20 26.25
CA LEU A 11 9.79 16.95 25.71
C LEU A 11 10.56 15.72 26.17
N THR A 12 11.83 15.89 26.56
CA THR A 12 12.68 14.79 27.03
C THR A 12 12.64 14.77 28.56
N PRO A 13 12.60 13.62 29.26
CA PRO A 13 12.62 13.58 30.73
C PRO A 13 13.87 14.23 31.39
N GLN A 14 14.86 14.67 30.61
CA GLN A 14 16.08 15.34 31.07
C GLN A 14 15.94 16.86 31.04
N GLY A 15 15.18 17.46 31.96
CA GLY A 15 15.10 18.92 32.02
C GLY A 15 14.19 19.49 33.09
N GLY A 16 14.64 19.49 34.35
CA GLY A 16 14.05 20.30 35.40
C GLY A 16 14.21 19.68 36.79
N GLU A 17 15.35 19.92 37.44
CA GLU A 17 15.66 19.47 38.80
C GLU A 17 14.89 20.27 39.89
N SER A 18 13.61 20.56 39.67
CA SER A 18 12.64 21.03 40.68
C SER A 18 11.24 21.09 40.05
N GLY A 19 10.36 20.18 40.43
CA GLY A 19 8.94 20.27 40.07
C GLY A 19 8.33 21.58 40.58
N PRO A 20 7.46 22.27 39.81
CA PRO A 20 6.86 23.53 40.22
C PRO A 20 6.09 23.35 41.54
N ARG A 21 6.37 24.21 42.54
CA ARG A 21 5.76 24.13 43.89
C ARG A 21 4.26 24.53 43.91
N ASN A 22 3.70 24.89 42.76
CA ASN A 22 2.37 25.46 42.57
C ASN A 22 1.52 24.63 41.59
N LEU A 23 0.25 24.41 41.94
CA LEU A 23 -0.77 23.68 41.15
C LEU A 23 -0.80 24.00 39.64
N PRO A 24 -0.77 25.27 39.18
CA PRO A 24 -0.81 25.58 37.75
C PRO A 24 0.41 25.08 36.96
N GLY A 25 1.56 24.90 37.62
CA GLY A 25 2.76 24.35 36.98
C GLY A 25 2.60 22.87 36.61
N TYR A 26 1.95 22.09 37.48
CA TYR A 26 1.64 20.68 37.21
C TYR A 26 0.64 20.51 36.06
N ILE A 27 -0.37 21.38 35.97
CA ILE A 27 -1.36 21.35 34.90
C ILE A 27 -0.69 21.65 33.55
N THR A 28 0.19 22.65 33.50
CA THR A 28 0.91 23.02 32.28
C THR A 28 1.84 21.91 31.81
N LEU A 29 2.56 21.24 32.75
CA LEU A 29 3.37 20.05 32.46
C LEU A 29 2.50 18.89 31.95
N GLY A 30 1.36 18.63 32.58
CA GLY A 30 0.43 17.58 32.16
C GLY A 30 -0.13 17.81 30.75
N THR A 31 -0.54 19.04 30.44
CA THR A 31 -1.00 19.41 29.10
C THR A 31 0.11 19.29 28.06
N TRP A 32 1.35 19.68 28.40
CA TRP A 32 2.50 19.53 27.52
C TRP A 32 2.83 18.07 27.22
N TRP A 33 2.87 17.22 28.25
CA TRP A 33 3.07 15.78 28.11
C TRP A 33 1.96 15.11 27.29
N LEU A 34 0.71 15.50 27.52
CA LEU A 34 -0.45 15.00 26.78
C LEU A 34 -0.40 15.42 25.30
N PHE A 35 0.02 16.65 25.02
CA PHE A 35 0.22 17.13 23.64
C PHE A 35 1.27 16.29 22.90
N GLY A 36 2.42 16.02 23.54
CA GLY A 36 3.43 15.12 22.97
C GLY A 36 2.91 13.71 22.73
N PHE A 37 2.15 13.15 23.69
CA PHE A 37 1.55 11.83 23.56
C PHE A 37 0.55 11.74 22.39
N ILE A 38 -0.29 12.77 22.19
CA ILE A 38 -1.23 12.84 21.06
C ILE A 38 -0.49 12.85 19.73
N ILE A 39 0.61 13.61 19.61
CA ILE A 39 1.41 13.66 18.38
C ILE A 39 2.03 12.29 18.09
N ILE A 40 2.65 11.66 19.09
CA ILE A 40 3.25 10.32 18.93
C ILE A 40 2.18 9.30 18.58
N SER A 41 1.02 9.33 19.25
CA SER A 41 -0.11 8.44 18.97
C SER A 41 -0.63 8.64 17.55
N SER A 42 -0.80 9.88 17.10
CA SER A 42 -1.28 10.20 15.74
C SER A 42 -0.26 9.80 14.68
N TYR A 43 1.03 10.01 14.92
CA TYR A 43 2.10 9.54 14.04
C TYR A 43 2.14 8.00 13.98
N THR A 44 2.01 7.33 15.14
CA THR A 44 1.95 5.88 15.24
C THR A 44 0.71 5.32 14.53
N ALA A 45 -0.44 5.99 14.64
CA ALA A 45 -1.69 5.60 13.98
C ALA A 45 -1.62 5.80 12.47
N ASN A 46 -1.10 6.93 12.00
CA ASN A 46 -0.91 7.18 10.56
C ASN A 46 0.13 6.23 9.96
N LEU A 47 1.21 5.92 10.69
CA LEU A 47 2.19 4.91 10.31
C LEU A 47 1.57 3.51 10.24
N ALA A 48 0.81 3.11 11.26
CA ALA A 48 0.12 1.83 11.29
C ALA A 48 -0.93 1.71 10.17
N ALA A 49 -1.64 2.80 9.88
CA ALA A 49 -2.56 2.88 8.76
C ALA A 49 -1.82 2.68 7.43
N PHE A 50 -0.68 3.34 7.24
CA PHE A 50 0.14 3.16 6.04
C PHE A 50 0.69 1.72 5.90
N LEU A 51 1.17 1.12 6.99
CA LEU A 51 1.66 -0.26 7.02
C LEU A 51 0.56 -1.28 6.72
N THR A 52 -0.67 -1.00 7.14
CA THR A 52 -1.83 -1.86 6.88
C THR A 52 -2.37 -1.66 5.46
N VAL A 53 -2.38 -0.41 4.95
CA VAL A 53 -2.78 -0.08 3.57
C VAL A 53 -1.82 -0.66 2.55
N SER A 54 -0.50 -0.66 2.83
CA SER A 54 0.50 -1.30 1.96
C SER A 54 0.30 -2.82 1.81
N ARG A 55 -0.43 -3.47 2.73
CA ARG A 55 -0.80 -4.89 2.63
C ARG A 55 -2.18 -5.14 2.03
N MET A 56 -2.97 -4.09 1.80
CA MET A 56 -4.30 -4.21 1.21
C MET A 56 -4.28 -4.17 -0.32
N ASP A 57 -3.24 -3.58 -0.92
CA ASP A 57 -3.09 -3.50 -2.38
C ASP A 57 -2.84 -4.88 -3.03
N THR A 58 -2.26 -5.84 -2.28
CA THR A 58 -1.97 -7.18 -2.82
C THR A 58 -3.09 -8.20 -2.64
N ARG A 59 -4.32 -7.78 -2.36
CA ARG A 59 -5.42 -8.74 -2.26
C ARG A 59 -5.96 -9.05 -3.65
N ILE A 60 -5.31 -9.99 -4.33
CA ILE A 60 -5.87 -10.62 -5.53
C ILE A 60 -7.22 -11.24 -5.13
N GLN A 61 -8.32 -10.62 -5.52
CA GLN A 61 -9.67 -11.14 -5.24
C GLN A 61 -10.22 -11.99 -6.37
N SER A 62 -9.65 -11.91 -7.57
CA SER A 62 -10.16 -12.61 -8.74
C SER A 62 -9.07 -12.91 -9.77
N LEU A 63 -9.36 -13.82 -10.70
CA LEU A 63 -8.45 -14.16 -11.80
C LEU A 63 -8.19 -12.96 -12.74
N SER A 64 -9.16 -12.05 -12.89
CA SER A 64 -9.00 -10.84 -13.71
C SER A 64 -8.09 -9.81 -13.05
N ASP A 65 -8.05 -9.78 -11.71
CA ASP A 65 -7.11 -8.97 -10.93
C ASP A 65 -5.68 -9.50 -11.08
N LEU A 66 -5.55 -10.83 -11.02
CA LEU A 66 -4.30 -11.54 -11.26
C LEU A 66 -3.76 -11.31 -12.69
N ALA A 67 -4.65 -11.26 -13.70
CA ALA A 67 -4.27 -11.01 -15.09
C ALA A 67 -3.85 -9.54 -15.36
N LYS A 68 -4.34 -8.58 -14.55
CA LYS A 68 -3.99 -7.15 -14.68
C LYS A 68 -2.68 -6.81 -13.98
N GLN A 69 -2.33 -7.56 -12.94
CA GLN A 69 -1.12 -7.33 -12.16
C GLN A 69 0.09 -8.03 -12.81
N SER A 70 1.22 -7.32 -12.90
CA SER A 70 2.49 -7.87 -13.41
C SER A 70 3.50 -8.24 -12.31
N GLY A 71 3.20 -7.95 -11.05
CA GLY A 71 4.13 -8.15 -9.93
C GLY A 71 4.23 -9.57 -9.38
N ILE A 72 3.24 -10.43 -9.63
CA ILE A 72 3.19 -11.80 -9.11
C ILE A 72 3.14 -12.77 -10.29
N GLN A 73 4.13 -13.66 -10.37
CA GLN A 73 4.12 -14.72 -11.38
C GLN A 73 3.09 -15.78 -11.01
N TYR A 74 2.26 -16.15 -11.99
CA TYR A 74 1.26 -17.19 -11.86
C TYR A 74 1.47 -18.24 -12.93
N ALA A 75 1.21 -19.50 -12.59
CA ALA A 75 1.26 -20.61 -13.53
C ALA A 75 0.21 -21.68 -13.15
N PRO A 76 -0.44 -22.31 -14.14
CA PRO A 76 -1.25 -23.50 -13.89
C PRO A 76 -0.38 -24.68 -13.42
N ILE A 77 -0.99 -25.61 -12.71
CA ILE A 77 -0.31 -26.82 -12.23
C ILE A 77 0.00 -27.73 -13.42
N ASN A 78 1.24 -28.20 -13.50
CA ASN A 78 1.70 -29.06 -14.59
C ASN A 78 0.90 -30.38 -14.63
N GLY A 79 0.42 -30.76 -15.81
CA GLY A 79 -0.44 -31.94 -16.01
C GLY A 79 -1.87 -31.82 -15.50
N SER A 80 -2.29 -30.65 -15.02
CA SER A 80 -3.69 -30.42 -14.62
C SER A 80 -4.58 -30.10 -15.83
N SER A 81 -5.89 -30.34 -15.68
CA SER A 81 -6.88 -29.92 -16.69
C SER A 81 -6.86 -28.41 -16.95
N GLY A 82 -6.46 -27.61 -15.95
CA GLY A 82 -6.28 -26.16 -16.09
C GLY A 82 -5.16 -25.79 -17.07
N MET A 83 -4.04 -26.50 -17.07
CA MET A 83 -2.95 -26.27 -18.03
C MET A 83 -3.44 -26.48 -19.47
N THR A 84 -4.03 -27.65 -19.74
CA THR A 84 -4.54 -27.99 -21.08
C THR A 84 -5.65 -27.04 -21.53
N TYR A 85 -6.46 -26.53 -20.60
CA TYR A 85 -7.47 -25.51 -20.90
C TYR A 85 -6.83 -24.22 -21.39
N PHE A 86 -5.85 -23.68 -20.66
CA PHE A 86 -5.17 -22.43 -21.04
C PHE A 86 -4.32 -22.59 -22.32
N GLU A 87 -3.65 -23.73 -22.52
CA GLU A 87 -2.92 -24.02 -23.77
C GLU A 87 -3.85 -24.02 -24.98
N ARG A 88 -4.98 -24.75 -24.91
CA ARG A 88 -5.96 -24.77 -25.99
C ARG A 88 -6.56 -23.39 -26.25
N MET A 89 -6.81 -22.62 -25.20
CA MET A 89 -7.34 -21.27 -25.32
C MET A 89 -6.37 -20.36 -26.10
N ALA A 90 -5.06 -20.45 -25.84
CA ALA A 90 -4.04 -19.71 -26.57
C ALA A 90 -3.95 -20.11 -28.05
N ASP A 91 -3.97 -21.42 -28.35
CA ASP A 91 -3.97 -21.93 -29.74
C ASP A 91 -5.19 -21.43 -30.53
N ILE A 92 -6.36 -21.42 -29.88
CA ILE A 92 -7.61 -20.95 -30.49
C ILE A 92 -7.51 -19.45 -30.77
N GLU A 93 -7.03 -18.65 -29.82
CA GLU A 93 -6.86 -17.21 -29.98
C GLU A 93 -5.93 -16.87 -31.14
N GLN A 94 -4.79 -17.56 -31.25
CA GLN A 94 -3.87 -17.38 -32.38
C GLN A 94 -4.54 -17.73 -33.72
N THR A 95 -5.24 -18.86 -33.78
CA THR A 95 -5.95 -19.28 -35.00
C THR A 95 -7.03 -18.28 -35.41
N PHE A 96 -7.76 -17.73 -34.44
CA PHE A 96 -8.76 -16.69 -34.70
C PHE A 96 -8.10 -15.39 -35.17
N HIS A 97 -6.99 -14.98 -34.55
CA HIS A 97 -6.25 -13.80 -34.94
C HIS A 97 -5.73 -13.90 -36.39
N GLU A 98 -5.13 -15.04 -36.75
CA GLU A 98 -4.66 -15.31 -38.11
C GLU A 98 -5.81 -15.29 -39.13
N LYS A 99 -6.95 -15.92 -38.80
CA LYS A 99 -8.13 -15.90 -39.67
C LYS A 99 -8.70 -14.49 -39.82
N TRP A 100 -8.84 -13.75 -38.73
CA TRP A 100 -9.33 -12.38 -38.75
C TRP A 100 -8.44 -11.48 -39.61
N LEU A 101 -7.12 -11.59 -39.43
CA LEU A 101 -6.13 -10.84 -40.20
C LEU A 101 -6.21 -11.18 -41.69
N ASN A 102 -6.38 -12.46 -42.04
CA ASN A 102 -6.59 -12.88 -43.43
C ASN A 102 -7.92 -12.36 -44.03
N LEU A 103 -8.97 -12.21 -43.21
CA LEU A 103 -10.25 -11.67 -43.66
C LEU A 103 -10.15 -10.17 -43.92
N THR A 104 -9.57 -9.40 -43.00
CA THR A 104 -9.40 -7.95 -43.16
C THR A 104 -8.46 -7.60 -44.32
N PHE A 105 -7.34 -8.30 -44.48
CA PHE A 105 -6.44 -8.10 -45.62
C PHE A 105 -7.09 -8.43 -46.97
N ARG A 106 -8.01 -9.41 -47.02
CA ARG A 106 -8.74 -9.73 -48.25
C ARG A 106 -9.79 -8.67 -48.60
N GLU A 107 -10.39 -8.05 -47.60
CA GLU A 107 -11.40 -7.01 -47.78
C GLU A 107 -10.78 -5.73 -48.37
N GLU A 108 -9.61 -5.30 -47.88
CA GLU A 108 -8.86 -4.17 -48.44
C GLU A 108 -8.34 -4.38 -49.87
N LEU A 109 -8.16 -5.64 -50.31
CA LEU A 109 -7.72 -5.99 -51.66
C LEU A 109 -8.88 -6.09 -52.66
N SER A 110 -10.12 -6.07 -52.18
CA SER A 110 -11.33 -6.17 -52.99
C SER A 110 -12.04 -4.84 -53.28
N ASP A 111 -11.59 -3.76 -52.64
CA ASP A 111 -11.96 -2.36 -52.93
C ASP A 111 -10.87 -1.65 -53.75
#